data_AF-A0A962YVK4-F1
#
_entry.id   AF-A0A962YVK4-F1
#
_cell.length_a   1.000
_cell.length_b   1.000
_cell.length_c   1.000
_cell.angle_alpha   90.00
_cell.angle_beta   90.00
_cell.angle_gamma   90.00
#
_symmetry.space_group_name_H-M   'P 1'
#
loop_
_entity.id
_entity.type
_entity.pdbx_description
1 polymer ?
#
loop_
_entity_poly.entity_id
_entity_poly.type
_entity_poly.pdbx_seq_one_letter_code
_entity_poly.pdbx_strand_id
1 'polypeptide(L)'
;MNPQVDKSVITTTVTLVAALVLLAAVLFMAASLISVVDNVAPDDGSRKQSAVLERIKPIARVSFEQPKPVVAVQLSAKQIYDKVCAACHATGTLGAPRVGDKAQWEPRFAQGLDTLVTHATNGIRAMPAKGGDPSLTEANLKDAIVYMLGETGIKAEATPAAEAATPAAEAAAPAAEATAPAAEATAPAAEAAPAEAPSTGPASASTKTGPAPEAK
;
A
#
# COMPACT_ATOMS: atom_id res chain seq x y z
N MET A 1 -60.15 -51.44 62.33
CA MET A 1 -60.15 -50.57 61.14
C MET A 1 -61.50 -50.67 60.46
N ASN A 2 -62.14 -49.53 60.19
CA ASN A 2 -63.48 -49.49 59.59
C ASN A 2 -63.33 -49.36 58.07
N PRO A 3 -63.59 -50.40 57.27
CA PRO A 3 -63.23 -50.44 55.85
C PRO A 3 -63.95 -49.38 55.00
N GLN A 4 -65.04 -48.80 55.51
CA GLN A 4 -65.75 -47.68 54.89
C GLN A 4 -65.04 -46.33 55.11
N VAL A 5 -64.43 -46.14 56.28
CA VAL A 5 -63.67 -44.93 56.61
C VAL A 5 -62.35 -44.89 55.82
N ASP A 6 -61.67 -46.04 55.71
CA ASP A 6 -60.40 -46.14 54.98
C ASP A 6 -60.56 -45.80 53.49
N LYS A 7 -61.64 -46.24 52.83
CA LYS A 7 -61.91 -45.91 51.41
C LYS A 7 -62.20 -44.42 51.19
N SER A 8 -62.95 -43.79 52.09
CA SER A 8 -63.30 -42.37 51.98
C SER A 8 -62.09 -41.47 52.26
N VAL A 9 -61.27 -41.84 53.25
CA VAL A 9 -59.99 -41.16 53.54
C VAL A 9 -59.01 -41.31 52.38
N ILE A 10 -58.86 -42.52 51.81
CA ILE A 10 -57.98 -42.75 50.65
C ILE A 10 -58.47 -41.95 49.44
N THR A 11 -59.77 -41.95 49.14
CA THR A 11 -60.30 -41.21 47.98
C THR A 11 -60.12 -39.70 48.15
N THR A 12 -60.38 -39.16 49.35
CA THR A 12 -60.26 -37.73 49.64
C THR A 12 -58.79 -37.26 49.66
N THR A 13 -57.88 -38.10 50.17
CA THR A 13 -56.44 -37.79 50.14
C THR A 13 -55.88 -37.87 48.71
N VAL A 14 -56.28 -38.87 47.92
CA VAL A 14 -55.87 -38.99 46.51
C VAL A 14 -56.40 -37.82 45.67
N THR A 15 -57.65 -37.39 45.85
CA THR A 15 -58.19 -36.24 45.12
C THR A 15 -57.52 -34.92 45.51
N LEU A 16 -57.22 -34.71 46.79
CA LEU A 16 -56.47 -33.52 47.24
C LEU A 16 -55.03 -33.50 46.74
N VAL A 17 -54.33 -34.64 46.77
CA VAL A 17 -52.96 -34.75 46.22
C VAL A 17 -52.97 -34.55 44.71
N ALA A 18 -53.92 -35.14 43.98
CA ALA A 18 -54.05 -34.93 42.54
C ALA A 18 -54.35 -33.46 42.18
N ALA A 19 -55.21 -32.79 42.95
CA ALA A 19 -55.52 -31.38 42.75
C ALA A 19 -54.29 -30.49 43.01
N LEU A 20 -53.51 -30.76 44.06
CA LEU A 20 -52.27 -30.04 44.34
C LEU A 20 -51.21 -30.26 43.26
N VAL A 21 -51.06 -31.50 42.76
CA VAL A 21 -50.12 -31.81 41.68
C VAL A 21 -50.52 -31.11 40.38
N LEU A 22 -51.81 -31.10 40.03
CA LEU A 22 -52.29 -30.37 38.85
C LEU A 22 -52.08 -28.86 38.99
N LEU A 23 -52.38 -28.28 40.16
CA LEU A 23 -52.14 -26.86 40.41
C LEU A 23 -50.65 -26.51 40.31
N ALA A 24 -49.77 -27.32 40.91
CA ALA A 24 -48.33 -27.14 40.82
C ALA A 24 -47.83 -27.25 39.37
N ALA A 25 -48.35 -28.21 38.59
CA ALA A 25 -48.00 -28.37 37.17
C ALA A 25 -48.44 -27.16 36.33
N VAL A 26 -49.64 -26.61 36.58
CA VAL A 26 -50.13 -25.41 35.89
C VAL A 26 -49.28 -24.19 36.26
N LEU A 27 -48.93 -24.02 37.53
CA LEU A 27 -48.06 -22.92 37.96
C LEU A 27 -46.64 -23.07 37.38
N PHE A 28 -46.10 -24.28 37.31
CA PHE A 28 -44.81 -24.55 36.68
C PHE A 28 -44.85 -24.28 35.16
N MET A 29 -45.91 -24.72 34.47
CA MET A 29 -46.11 -24.44 33.05
C MET A 29 -46.23 -22.94 32.78
N ALA A 30 -46.97 -22.20 33.62
CA ALA A 30 -47.10 -20.76 33.51
C ALA A 30 -45.78 -20.03 33.77
N ALA A 31 -45.04 -20.40 34.83
CA ALA A 31 -43.72 -19.84 35.13
C ALA A 31 -42.70 -20.17 34.02
N SER A 32 -42.76 -21.38 33.45
CA SER A 32 -41.93 -21.78 32.31
C SER A 32 -42.30 -20.99 31.06
N LEU A 33 -43.59 -20.71 30.83
CA LEU A 33 -44.02 -19.90 29.68
C LEU A 33 -43.56 -18.45 29.82
N ILE A 34 -43.72 -17.86 31.01
CA ILE A 34 -43.22 -16.50 31.31
C ILE A 34 -41.71 -16.44 31.13
N SER A 35 -40.97 -17.42 31.68
CA SER A 35 -39.51 -17.51 31.50
C SER A 35 -39.11 -17.63 30.02
N VAL A 36 -39.86 -18.36 29.20
CA VAL A 36 -39.60 -18.46 27.76
C VAL A 36 -39.88 -17.13 27.06
N VAL A 37 -40.96 -16.43 27.42
CA VAL A 37 -41.28 -15.12 26.84
C VAL A 37 -40.27 -14.05 27.22
N ASP A 38 -39.79 -14.02 28.47
CA ASP A 38 -38.76 -13.10 28.92
C ASP A 38 -37.37 -13.42 28.33
N ASN A 39 -37.10 -14.69 28.01
CA ASN A 39 -35.87 -15.12 27.33
C ASN A 39 -35.94 -15.00 25.79
N VAL A 40 -37.09 -14.64 25.23
CA VAL A 40 -37.20 -14.29 23.80
C VAL A 40 -36.87 -12.81 23.67
N ALA A 41 -35.75 -12.52 23.00
CA ALA A 41 -35.37 -11.15 22.68
C ALA A 41 -36.55 -10.42 21.99
N PRO A 42 -36.80 -9.13 22.30
CA PRO A 42 -37.84 -8.35 21.64
C PRO A 42 -37.68 -8.44 20.12
N ASP A 43 -38.80 -8.56 19.38
CA ASP A 43 -38.80 -8.58 17.91
C ASP A 43 -38.01 -7.38 17.36
N ASP A 44 -36.79 -7.64 16.92
CA ASP A 44 -35.86 -6.70 16.31
C ASP A 44 -36.20 -6.42 14.83
N GLY A 45 -37.36 -6.91 14.37
CA GLY A 45 -37.80 -6.85 12.99
C GLY A 45 -37.07 -7.84 12.08
N SER A 46 -36.28 -8.79 12.60
CA SER A 46 -35.55 -9.80 11.79
C SER A 46 -36.47 -10.60 10.85
N ARG A 47 -37.72 -10.86 11.24
CA ARG A 47 -38.74 -11.51 10.38
C ARG A 47 -39.18 -10.63 9.20
N LYS A 48 -39.11 -9.30 9.34
CA LYS A 48 -39.37 -8.35 8.25
C LYS A 48 -38.13 -8.09 7.41
N GLN A 49 -36.94 -8.17 8.00
CA GLN A 49 -35.66 -8.01 7.30
C GLN A 49 -35.29 -9.21 6.42
N SER A 50 -35.78 -10.42 6.71
CA SER A 50 -35.56 -11.60 5.86
C SER A 50 -36.16 -11.42 4.45
N ALA A 51 -37.32 -10.79 4.33
CA ALA A 51 -37.97 -10.49 3.04
C ALA A 51 -37.27 -9.35 2.26
N VAL A 52 -36.60 -8.42 2.95
CA VAL A 52 -35.83 -7.33 2.35
C VAL A 52 -34.46 -7.84 1.89
N LEU A 53 -33.79 -8.66 2.71
CA LEU A 53 -32.52 -9.31 2.38
C LEU A 53 -32.65 -10.26 1.18
N GLU A 54 -33.81 -10.87 0.99
CA GLU A 54 -34.07 -11.72 -0.17
C GLU A 54 -34.17 -10.94 -1.48
N ARG A 55 -34.66 -9.70 -1.44
CA ARG A 55 -34.78 -8.82 -2.62
C ARG A 55 -33.52 -7.99 -2.91
N ILE A 56 -32.63 -7.86 -1.93
CA ILE A 56 -31.33 -7.17 -2.09
C ILE A 56 -30.21 -8.17 -2.48
N LYS A 57 -30.53 -9.46 -2.71
CA LYS A 57 -29.56 -10.42 -3.25
C LYS A 57 -29.00 -9.88 -4.58
N PRO A 58 -27.70 -9.61 -4.69
CA PRO A 58 -27.13 -9.02 -5.91
C PRO A 58 -27.22 -10.03 -7.06
N ILE A 59 -27.67 -9.55 -8.22
CA ILE A 59 -27.82 -10.35 -9.45
C ILE A 59 -26.49 -10.71 -10.12
N ALA A 60 -25.39 -10.09 -9.68
CA ALA A 60 -24.04 -10.39 -10.14
C ALA A 60 -23.04 -10.07 -9.02
N ARG A 61 -22.06 -10.97 -8.80
CA ARG A 61 -20.86 -10.65 -8.02
C ARG A 61 -19.75 -10.30 -8.99
N VAL A 62 -19.37 -9.03 -9.04
CA VAL A 62 -18.12 -8.62 -9.65
C VAL A 62 -17.01 -8.94 -8.67
N SER A 63 -16.22 -9.96 -9.00
CA SER A 63 -15.02 -10.29 -8.24
C SER A 63 -13.93 -9.32 -8.67
N PHE A 64 -13.78 -8.24 -7.92
CA PHE A 64 -12.51 -7.54 -7.92
C PHE A 64 -11.56 -8.43 -7.12
N GLU A 65 -10.67 -9.12 -7.82
CA GLU A 65 -9.48 -9.66 -7.19
C GLU A 65 -8.78 -8.47 -6.55
N GLN A 66 -8.94 -8.34 -5.23
CA GLN A 66 -8.23 -7.35 -4.47
C GLN A 66 -6.76 -7.66 -4.74
N PRO A 67 -5.96 -6.75 -5.31
CA PRO A 67 -4.53 -7.00 -5.40
C PRO A 67 -4.12 -7.33 -3.98
N LYS A 68 -3.62 -8.56 -3.76
CA LYS A 68 -2.98 -8.95 -2.51
C LYS A 68 -2.20 -7.72 -2.09
N PRO A 69 -2.42 -7.14 -0.89
CA PRO A 69 -1.62 -6.00 -0.48
C PRO A 69 -0.21 -6.45 -0.77
N VAL A 70 0.45 -5.74 -1.68
CA VAL A 70 1.87 -5.91 -1.85
C VAL A 70 2.33 -5.41 -0.51
N VAL A 71 2.41 -6.35 0.45
CA VAL A 71 3.25 -6.21 1.60
C VAL A 71 4.54 -5.92 0.89
N ALA A 72 4.89 -4.63 0.82
CA ALA A 72 6.18 -4.20 0.35
C ALA A 72 7.09 -5.20 1.03
N VAL A 73 7.83 -5.99 0.25
CA VAL A 73 8.87 -6.79 0.86
C VAL A 73 9.68 -5.74 1.58
N GLN A 74 9.50 -5.66 2.91
CA GLN A 74 10.10 -4.64 3.76
C GLN A 74 11.55 -5.09 3.83
N LEU A 75 12.26 -4.87 2.73
CA LEU A 75 13.69 -4.94 2.69
C LEU A 75 14.14 -3.98 3.78
N SER A 76 14.98 -4.46 4.69
CA SER A 76 15.50 -3.56 5.71
C SER A 76 16.24 -2.41 5.04
N ALA A 77 16.29 -1.25 5.69
CA ALA A 77 17.01 -0.09 5.20
C ALA A 77 18.45 -0.43 4.76
N LYS A 78 19.12 -1.28 5.55
CA LYS A 78 20.45 -1.79 5.23
C LYS A 78 20.46 -2.66 3.97
N GLN A 79 19.48 -3.54 3.78
CA GLN A 79 19.39 -4.35 2.56
C GLN A 79 19.17 -3.51 1.31
N ILE A 80 18.37 -2.45 1.39
CA ILE A 80 18.15 -1.51 0.29
C ILE A 80 19.45 -0.76 0.00
N TYR A 81 20.11 -0.27 1.06
CA TYR A 81 21.41 0.38 0.94
C TYR A 81 22.44 -0.52 0.25
N ASP A 82 22.64 -1.74 0.75
CA ASP A 82 23.63 -2.68 0.24
C ASP A 82 23.37 -3.06 -1.23
N LYS A 83 22.09 -3.21 -1.62
CA LYS A 83 21.72 -3.64 -2.98
C LYS A 83 21.73 -2.51 -4.02
N VAL A 84 21.34 -1.30 -3.63
CA VAL A 84 21.05 -0.22 -4.58
C VAL A 84 21.94 1.00 -4.33
N CYS A 85 21.95 1.49 -3.10
CA CYS A 85 22.54 2.80 -2.79
C CYS A 85 24.08 2.75 -2.66
N ALA A 86 24.62 1.64 -2.16
CA ALA A 86 26.05 1.48 -1.85
C ALA A 86 26.94 1.60 -3.08
N ALA A 87 26.44 1.21 -4.27
CA ALA A 87 27.16 1.28 -5.54
C ALA A 87 27.76 2.68 -5.82
N CYS A 88 27.06 3.73 -5.39
CA CYS A 88 27.53 5.11 -5.51
C CYS A 88 27.90 5.73 -4.16
N HIS A 89 27.12 5.47 -3.11
CA HIS A 89 27.25 6.18 -1.83
C HIS A 89 28.28 5.57 -0.86
N ALA A 90 28.82 4.36 -1.10
CA ALA A 90 29.88 3.81 -0.25
C ALA A 90 31.22 4.53 -0.45
N THR A 91 31.58 4.79 -1.70
CA THR A 91 32.86 5.42 -2.09
C THR A 91 32.69 6.85 -2.60
N GLY A 92 31.47 7.28 -2.94
CA GLY A 92 31.18 8.61 -3.46
C GLY A 92 31.40 8.73 -4.97
N THR A 93 31.19 7.62 -5.69
CA THR A 93 31.33 7.56 -7.15
C THR A 93 30.42 8.60 -7.81
N LEU A 94 30.87 9.22 -8.90
CA LEU A 94 30.16 10.31 -9.60
C LEU A 94 29.84 11.54 -8.72
N GLY A 95 30.58 11.74 -7.62
CA GLY A 95 30.33 12.84 -6.67
C GLY A 95 29.14 12.61 -5.74
N ALA A 96 28.70 11.34 -5.59
CA ALA A 96 27.68 10.98 -4.62
C ALA A 96 28.18 11.25 -3.18
N PRO A 97 27.29 11.70 -2.26
CA PRO A 97 27.69 11.91 -0.88
C PRO A 97 28.04 10.57 -0.21
N ARG A 98 29.23 10.50 0.38
CA ARG A 98 29.74 9.28 1.02
C ARG A 98 29.02 9.02 2.33
N VAL A 99 28.50 7.80 2.51
CA VAL A 99 27.97 7.38 3.82
C VAL A 99 29.10 7.37 4.84
N GLY A 100 28.83 7.91 6.03
CA GLY A 100 29.82 8.15 7.08
C GLY A 100 30.52 9.51 7.01
N ASP A 101 30.42 10.25 5.91
CA ASP A 101 30.97 11.61 5.83
C ASP A 101 29.95 12.65 6.29
N LYS A 102 29.97 12.94 7.60
CA LYS A 102 29.05 13.88 8.23
C LYS A 102 29.07 15.28 7.58
N ALA A 103 30.23 15.78 7.17
CA ALA A 103 30.35 17.11 6.56
C ALA A 103 29.62 17.20 5.21
N GLN A 104 29.53 16.09 4.47
CA GLN A 104 28.74 16.04 3.25
C GLN A 104 27.23 15.95 3.54
N TRP A 105 26.83 15.30 4.63
CA TRP A 105 25.43 15.04 4.93
C TRP A 105 24.73 16.15 5.72
N GLU A 106 25.44 16.92 6.54
CA GLU A 106 24.88 18.05 7.30
C GLU A 106 24.13 19.09 6.45
N PRO A 107 24.73 19.70 5.40
CA PRO A 107 24.04 20.70 4.59
C PRO A 107 22.89 20.11 3.76
N ARG A 108 22.90 18.79 3.53
CA ARG A 108 21.82 18.07 2.84
C ARG A 108 20.66 17.81 3.80
N PHE A 109 20.96 17.36 5.01
CA PHE A 109 19.95 17.14 6.04
C PHE A 109 19.29 18.45 6.50
N ALA A 110 20.01 19.57 6.44
CA ALA A 110 19.44 20.91 6.67
C ALA A 110 18.28 21.26 5.72
N GLN A 111 18.19 20.62 4.54
CA GLN A 111 17.07 20.78 3.60
C GLN A 111 15.82 20.02 4.05
N GLY A 112 15.92 19.19 5.09
CA GLY A 112 14.86 18.34 5.61
C GLY A 112 14.83 16.94 4.99
N LEU A 113 14.37 15.96 5.78
CA LEU A 113 14.28 14.56 5.36
C LEU A 113 13.36 14.38 4.15
N ASP A 114 12.21 15.07 4.12
CA ASP A 114 11.23 14.94 3.04
C ASP A 114 11.78 15.45 1.69
N THR A 115 12.61 16.49 1.72
CA THR A 115 13.32 16.98 0.53
C THR A 115 14.29 15.95 0.00
N LEU A 116 15.05 15.29 0.89
CA LEU A 116 15.96 14.21 0.50
C LEU A 116 15.22 13.02 -0.10
N VAL A 117 14.09 12.63 0.49
CA VAL A 117 13.22 11.57 -0.05
C VAL A 117 12.70 11.96 -1.43
N THR A 118 12.24 13.20 -1.60
CA THR A 118 11.74 13.70 -2.89
C THR A 118 12.82 13.66 -3.98
N HIS A 119 14.04 14.10 -3.66
CA HIS A 119 15.17 14.03 -4.58
C HIS A 119 15.58 12.59 -4.90
N ALA A 120 15.54 11.67 -3.92
CA ALA A 120 15.82 10.26 -4.17
C ALA A 120 14.73 9.59 -5.02
N THR A 121 13.46 9.96 -4.83
CA THR A 121 12.33 9.44 -5.60
C THR A 121 12.40 9.90 -7.06
N ASN A 122 12.62 11.20 -7.29
CA ASN A 122 12.62 11.77 -8.64
C ASN A 122 13.98 11.64 -9.35
N GLY A 123 15.06 11.43 -8.61
CA GLY A 123 16.43 11.53 -9.10
C GLY A 123 16.93 12.97 -9.07
N ILE A 124 18.25 13.12 -8.97
CA ILE A 124 18.92 14.43 -8.93
C ILE A 124 20.36 14.31 -9.47
N ARG A 125 20.71 15.19 -10.42
CA ARG A 125 22.03 15.18 -11.08
C ARG A 125 22.35 13.79 -11.66
N ALA A 126 23.43 13.15 -11.20
CA ALA A 126 23.84 11.81 -11.60
C ALA A 126 23.10 10.68 -10.85
N MET A 127 22.29 10.99 -9.83
CA MET A 127 21.50 10.00 -9.11
C MET A 127 20.19 9.72 -9.87
N PRO A 128 19.97 8.48 -10.37
CA PRO A 128 18.73 8.12 -11.06
C PRO A 128 17.52 8.11 -10.12
N ALA A 129 16.32 8.22 -10.70
CA ALA A 129 15.06 8.10 -9.96
C ALA A 129 15.01 6.78 -9.18
N LYS A 130 14.62 6.87 -7.90
CA LYS A 130 14.58 5.75 -6.94
C LYS A 130 15.91 4.99 -6.82
N GLY A 131 17.05 5.63 -7.06
CA GLY A 131 18.36 4.96 -7.08
C GLY A 131 18.53 3.94 -8.20
N GLY A 132 17.65 3.95 -9.22
CA GLY A 132 17.70 3.04 -10.37
C GLY A 132 16.84 1.79 -10.22
N ASP A 133 16.19 1.58 -9.06
CA ASP A 133 15.29 0.46 -8.83
C ASP A 133 13.82 0.95 -8.78
N PRO A 134 13.02 0.72 -9.83
CA PRO A 134 11.63 1.18 -9.87
C PRO A 134 10.73 0.48 -8.84
N SER A 135 11.16 -0.67 -8.31
CA SER A 135 10.40 -1.45 -7.32
C SER A 135 10.43 -0.84 -5.92
N LEU A 136 11.35 0.09 -5.65
CA LEU A 136 11.41 0.79 -4.37
C LEU A 136 10.20 1.72 -4.19
N THR A 137 9.59 1.62 -3.01
CA THR A 137 8.54 2.52 -2.55
C THR A 137 9.18 3.74 -1.88
N GLU A 138 8.41 4.82 -1.72
CA GLU A 138 8.87 6.00 -1.00
C GLU A 138 9.23 5.68 0.47
N ALA A 139 8.50 4.75 1.09
CA ALA A 139 8.80 4.26 2.43
C ALA A 139 10.18 3.57 2.48
N ASN A 140 10.47 2.69 1.52
CA ASN A 140 11.77 2.03 1.39
C ASN A 140 12.91 3.05 1.22
N LEU A 141 12.68 4.10 0.41
CA LEU A 141 13.67 5.17 0.20
C LEU A 141 13.89 5.99 1.46
N LYS A 142 12.82 6.34 2.18
CA LYS A 142 12.90 7.06 3.46
C LYS A 142 13.72 6.27 4.48
N ASP A 143 13.43 4.98 4.64
CA ASP A 143 14.15 4.12 5.57
C ASP A 143 15.64 4.00 5.19
N ALA A 144 15.95 3.86 3.90
CA ALA A 144 17.34 3.83 3.42
C ALA A 144 18.09 5.15 3.66
N ILE A 145 17.45 6.31 3.46
CA ILE A 145 18.04 7.62 3.75
C ILE A 145 18.29 7.79 5.25
N VAL A 146 17.35 7.39 6.09
CA VAL A 146 17.51 7.41 7.54
C VAL A 146 18.68 6.53 7.98
N TYR A 147 18.83 5.34 7.41
CA TYR A 147 19.99 4.48 7.66
C TYR A 147 21.30 5.18 7.28
N MET A 148 21.39 5.75 6.07
CA MET A 148 22.59 6.45 5.61
C MET A 148 22.94 7.67 6.46
N LEU A 149 21.95 8.42 6.94
CA LEU A 149 22.14 9.53 7.90
C LEU A 149 22.60 9.00 9.26
N GLY A 150 22.03 7.88 9.73
CA GLY A 150 22.44 7.22 10.96
C GLY A 150 23.91 6.83 10.97
N GLU A 151 24.43 6.31 9.85
CA GLU A 151 25.86 5.98 9.67
C GLU A 151 26.78 7.22 9.73
N THR A 152 26.23 8.44 9.56
CA THR A 152 26.99 9.70 9.70
C THR A 152 26.90 10.28 11.11
N GLY A 153 26.14 9.66 12.00
CA GLY A 153 25.85 10.16 13.35
C GLY A 153 24.79 11.26 13.40
N ILE A 154 24.09 11.54 12.30
CA ILE A 154 22.94 12.45 12.24
C ILE A 154 21.68 11.64 12.55
N LYS A 155 21.02 11.93 13.69
CA LYS A 155 19.74 11.30 14.02
C LYS A 155 18.61 12.00 13.28
N ALA A 156 17.94 11.27 12.38
CA ALA A 156 16.78 11.74 11.64
C ALA A 156 15.49 11.55 12.48
N GLU A 157 15.41 12.23 13.62
CA GLU A 157 14.18 12.35 14.41
C GLU A 157 13.55 13.69 14.04
N ALA A 158 12.30 13.67 13.56
CA ALA A 158 11.68 14.80 12.88
C ALA A 158 11.50 16.04 13.79
N THR A 159 11.86 17.23 13.27
CA THR A 159 11.12 18.53 13.24
C THR A 159 12.07 19.75 13.28
N PRO A 160 11.80 20.90 12.61
CA PRO A 160 11.26 21.14 11.27
C PRO A 160 12.17 22.07 10.42
N ALA A 161 11.81 22.23 9.15
CA ALA A 161 12.20 23.36 8.32
C ALA A 161 11.96 24.70 9.04
N ALA A 162 13.03 25.44 9.34
CA ALA A 162 13.01 26.88 9.59
C ALA A 162 14.43 27.44 9.58
N GLU A 163 14.97 27.71 8.38
CA GLU A 163 15.29 29.09 8.03
C GLU A 163 15.43 29.16 6.51
N ALA A 164 14.50 29.88 5.89
CA ALA A 164 14.64 30.29 4.51
C ALA A 164 15.90 31.15 4.39
N ALA A 165 17.00 30.54 3.93
CA ALA A 165 18.02 31.29 3.21
C ALA A 165 17.49 31.53 1.79
N THR A 166 16.73 32.61 1.69
CA THR A 166 16.41 33.39 0.49
C THR A 166 17.45 33.20 -0.62
N PRO A 167 17.08 32.87 -1.88
CA PRO A 167 17.96 33.16 -2.99
C PRO A 167 17.90 34.67 -3.19
N ALA A 168 18.82 35.40 -2.55
CA ALA A 168 19.24 36.69 -3.03
C ALA A 168 19.93 36.45 -4.39
N ALA A 169 19.16 36.51 -5.45
CA ALA A 169 19.67 36.96 -6.74
C ALA A 169 20.00 38.45 -6.60
N GLU A 170 21.26 38.83 -6.83
CA GLU A 170 21.69 39.95 -7.68
C GLU A 170 23.24 40.01 -7.60
N ALA A 171 23.94 39.41 -8.57
CA ALA A 171 24.56 40.07 -9.73
C ALA A 171 25.94 40.69 -9.47
N ALA A 172 26.93 40.22 -10.22
CA ALA A 172 27.66 41.06 -11.17
C ALA A 172 28.70 40.20 -11.92
N ALA A 173 28.38 39.83 -13.17
CA ALA A 173 29.39 39.96 -14.22
C ALA A 173 29.68 41.46 -14.38
N PRO A 174 30.85 41.89 -14.88
CA PRO A 174 30.96 41.89 -16.34
C PRO A 174 32.39 41.75 -16.93
N ALA A 175 32.35 41.69 -18.26
CA ALA A 175 33.29 42.25 -19.22
C ALA A 175 34.39 41.33 -19.77
N ALA A 176 34.25 41.11 -21.08
CA ALA A 176 35.17 40.49 -22.01
C ALA A 176 36.08 41.55 -22.67
N GLU A 177 37.25 41.12 -23.17
CA GLU A 177 37.92 41.66 -24.37
C GLU A 177 38.97 40.60 -24.82
N ALA A 178 38.70 39.75 -25.81
CA ALA A 178 38.79 39.93 -27.27
C ALA A 178 40.22 40.00 -27.83
N THR A 179 40.60 39.03 -28.67
CA THR A 179 41.36 39.27 -29.92
C THR A 179 41.31 38.04 -30.85
N ALA A 180 40.77 38.25 -32.05
CA ALA A 180 40.92 37.40 -33.25
C ALA A 180 42.01 38.02 -34.16
N PRO A 181 42.43 37.37 -35.27
CA PRO A 181 41.69 37.46 -36.56
C PRO A 181 41.68 36.15 -37.40
N ALA A 182 40.61 35.84 -38.18
CA ALA A 182 40.41 35.97 -39.65
C ALA A 182 41.38 35.12 -40.53
N ALA A 183 41.06 34.44 -41.65
CA ALA A 183 39.92 34.21 -42.55
C ALA A 183 40.17 32.82 -43.23
N GLU A 184 39.27 32.10 -43.92
CA GLU A 184 38.68 32.39 -45.25
C GLU A 184 37.70 31.26 -45.65
N ALA A 185 36.84 31.57 -46.61
CA ALA A 185 35.63 30.90 -47.07
C ALA A 185 35.82 29.58 -47.85
N THR A 186 34.77 28.75 -47.90
CA THR A 186 33.94 28.52 -49.12
C THR A 186 32.84 27.47 -48.90
N ALA A 187 31.62 27.83 -49.28
CA ALA A 187 30.51 26.92 -49.60
C ALA A 187 30.64 26.47 -51.09
N PRO A 188 29.83 25.54 -51.65
CA PRO A 188 28.40 25.81 -51.88
C PRO A 188 27.42 24.61 -51.95
N ALA A 189 26.14 24.98 -52.04
CA ALA A 189 25.03 24.40 -52.83
C ALA A 189 24.45 23.02 -52.41
N ALA A 190 23.20 22.88 -51.97
CA ALA A 190 21.87 23.22 -52.54
C ALA A 190 21.19 21.97 -53.13
N GLU A 191 19.99 21.61 -52.64
CA GLU A 191 18.78 21.37 -53.46
C GLU A 191 17.57 20.96 -52.56
N ALA A 192 16.51 21.77 -52.65
CA ALA A 192 15.05 21.59 -52.50
C ALA A 192 14.38 20.41 -51.73
N ALA A 193 13.37 20.79 -50.93
CA ALA A 193 12.20 20.02 -50.48
C ALA A 193 11.12 19.93 -51.61
N PRO A 194 9.85 19.44 -51.43
CA PRO A 194 9.19 18.79 -50.28
C PRO A 194 8.23 17.59 -50.65
N ALA A 195 7.57 17.04 -49.60
CA ALA A 195 6.24 16.41 -49.55
C ALA A 195 5.95 15.08 -50.30
N GLU A 196 5.51 14.04 -49.57
CA GLU A 196 4.09 13.61 -49.45
C GLU A 196 4.02 12.22 -48.77
N ALA A 197 3.02 12.01 -47.89
CA ALA A 197 2.56 10.70 -47.43
C ALA A 197 1.28 10.36 -48.21
N PRO A 198 0.92 9.07 -48.47
CA PRO A 198 0.12 8.35 -47.46
C PRO A 198 0.24 6.79 -47.44
N SER A 199 -0.16 6.24 -46.28
CA SER A 199 -0.87 4.98 -45.99
C SER A 199 -0.76 3.75 -46.92
N THR A 200 -0.36 2.60 -46.36
CA THR A 200 -1.17 1.37 -46.18
C THR A 200 -0.29 0.19 -45.74
N GLY A 201 -0.71 -0.60 -44.73
CA GLY A 201 -0.16 -1.94 -44.45
C GLY A 201 -0.87 -3.03 -45.28
N PRO A 202 -0.74 -4.35 -45.01
CA PRO A 202 0.01 -5.01 -43.93
C PRO A 202 0.81 -6.28 -44.37
N ALA A 203 1.38 -6.99 -43.38
CA ALA A 203 1.56 -8.45 -43.27
C ALA A 203 2.95 -9.10 -43.50
N SER A 204 3.39 -9.72 -42.41
CA SER A 204 3.90 -11.11 -42.28
C SER A 204 5.31 -11.53 -42.69
N ALA A 205 6.01 -11.98 -41.64
CA ALA A 205 6.71 -13.26 -41.49
C ALA A 205 8.10 -13.41 -42.13
N SER A 206 9.11 -13.14 -41.30
CA SER A 206 10.48 -13.63 -41.47
C SER A 206 10.55 -15.16 -41.43
N THR A 207 11.21 -15.68 -42.46
CA THR A 207 11.59 -17.07 -42.70
C THR A 207 12.51 -17.64 -41.62
N LYS A 208 12.20 -18.87 -41.24
CA LYS A 208 12.96 -19.80 -40.39
C LYS A 208 14.05 -20.47 -41.23
N THR A 209 15.32 -20.35 -40.83
CA THR A 209 16.44 -21.11 -41.40
C THR A 209 17.11 -21.92 -40.30
N GLY A 210 17.06 -23.25 -40.42
CA GLY A 210 17.81 -24.20 -39.61
C GLY A 210 18.07 -25.47 -40.45
N PRO A 211 19.32 -25.99 -40.53
CA PRO A 211 19.65 -27.03 -41.49
C PRO A 211 19.55 -28.46 -40.93
N ALA A 212 19.08 -29.33 -41.84
CA ALA A 212 19.46 -30.71 -42.17
C ALA A 212 19.28 -31.89 -41.16
N PRO A 213 18.83 -33.07 -41.65
CA PRO A 213 18.48 -34.25 -40.85
C PRO A 213 19.58 -35.35 -40.79
N GLU A 214 19.58 -36.13 -39.70
CA GLU A 214 20.29 -37.40 -39.58
C GLU A 214 19.50 -38.54 -40.26
N ALA A 215 20.22 -39.34 -41.05
CA ALA A 215 19.74 -40.53 -41.71
C ALA A 215 20.10 -41.79 -40.90
N LYS A 216 19.24 -42.78 -41.09
CA LYS A 216 19.21 -44.12 -40.51
C LYS A 216 20.23 -45.05 -41.17
#